data_AF-A0A231RIT1-F1
#
_entry.id   AF-A0A231RIT1-F1
#
_cell.length_a   1.000
_cell.length_b   1.000
_cell.length_c   1.000
_cell.angle_alpha   90.00
_cell.angle_beta   90.00
_cell.angle_gamma   90.00
#
_symmetry.space_group_name_H-M   'P 1'
#
loop_
_entity.id
_entity.type
_entity.pdbx_description
1 polymer ?
#
loop_
_entity_poly.entity_id
_entity_poly.type
_entity_poly.pdbx_seq_one_letter_code
_entity_poly.pdbx_strand_id
1 'polypeptide(L)'
;FLDHDPLPRYGEEGRRTFSGKRVHRGLYASIKGLIHADVNGAANIMRKVFPNVFAKNTDGIEGLDGNQSVNVSTPLVLSILKKSG
;
A
#
# COMPACT_ATOMS: atom_id res chain seq x y z
N PHE A 1 -8.61 1.70 -3.72
CA PHE A 1 -7.94 2.91 -3.24
C PHE A 1 -7.87 3.86 -4.41
N LEU A 2 -7.77 5.18 -4.15
CA LEU A 2 -8.20 6.30 -4.99
C LEU A 2 -9.64 6.20 -5.52
N ASP A 3 -9.95 5.18 -6.30
CA ASP A 3 -11.23 5.02 -7.01
C ASP A 3 -12.23 4.17 -6.23
N HIS A 4 -11.80 3.61 -5.10
CA HIS A 4 -12.62 2.74 -4.22
C HIS A 4 -13.26 1.52 -4.90
N ASP A 5 -12.73 1.08 -6.06
CA ASP A 5 -13.20 -0.12 -6.76
C ASP A 5 -13.34 -1.35 -5.82
N PRO A 6 -14.37 -2.20 -6.05
CA PRO A 6 -14.55 -3.47 -5.33
C PRO A 6 -13.36 -4.41 -5.53
N LEU A 7 -12.78 -4.90 -4.43
CA LEU A 7 -11.62 -5.78 -4.48
C LEU A 7 -12.04 -7.25 -4.61
N PRO A 8 -11.38 -8.04 -5.48
CA PRO A 8 -11.66 -9.46 -5.60
C PRO A 8 -11.22 -10.29 -4.41
N ARG A 9 -12.08 -11.22 -3.98
CA ARG A 9 -11.71 -12.34 -3.13
C ARG A 9 -11.32 -13.54 -4.00
N TYR A 10 -10.44 -14.37 -3.47
CA TYR A 10 -10.00 -15.58 -4.15
C TYR A 10 -11.18 -16.54 -4.29
N GLY A 11 -11.36 -17.13 -5.47
CA GLY A 11 -12.49 -18.02 -5.77
C GLY A 11 -13.79 -17.31 -6.17
N GLU A 12 -13.85 -15.98 -6.17
CA GLU A 12 -15.01 -15.26 -6.71
C GLU A 12 -14.93 -15.19 -8.24
N GLU A 13 -15.94 -15.75 -8.90
CA GLU A 13 -16.12 -15.66 -10.34
C GLU A 13 -16.72 -14.32 -10.77
N GLY A 14 -16.58 -13.98 -12.05
CA GLY A 14 -17.19 -12.81 -12.67
C GLY A 14 -16.19 -11.80 -13.22
N ARG A 15 -16.63 -11.05 -14.22
CA ARG A 15 -15.82 -10.01 -14.84
C ARG A 15 -15.68 -8.83 -13.89
N ARG A 16 -14.44 -8.43 -13.61
CA ARG A 16 -14.11 -7.25 -12.81
C ARG A 16 -13.84 -6.06 -13.74
N THR A 17 -14.50 -4.96 -13.47
CA THR A 17 -14.19 -3.67 -14.08
C THR A 17 -13.62 -2.76 -13.01
N PHE A 18 -12.44 -2.21 -13.27
CA PHE A 18 -11.79 -1.20 -12.43
C PHE A 18 -11.97 0.15 -13.11
N SER A 19 -12.11 1.20 -12.29
CA SER A 19 -12.26 2.58 -12.78
C SER A 19 -10.98 3.10 -13.44
N GLY A 20 -9.83 2.56 -13.05
CA GLY A 20 -8.52 2.91 -13.59
C GLY A 20 -7.87 1.79 -14.42
N LYS A 21 -6.69 2.11 -14.98
CA LYS A 21 -5.89 1.15 -15.75
C LYS A 21 -4.39 1.43 -15.62
N ARG A 22 -3.58 0.37 -15.68
CA ARG A 22 -2.12 0.50 -15.83
C ARG A 22 -1.81 0.97 -17.25
N VAL A 23 -1.10 2.08 -17.38
CA VAL A 23 -0.75 2.66 -18.70
C VAL A 23 0.61 2.12 -19.14
N HIS A 24 1.57 2.05 -18.23
CA HIS A 24 2.90 1.47 -18.45
C HIS A 24 3.46 0.90 -17.15
N ARG A 25 4.66 0.29 -17.22
CA ARG A 25 5.36 -0.13 -16.00
C ARG A 25 5.57 1.09 -15.09
N GLY A 26 5.25 0.92 -13.81
CA GLY A 26 5.35 1.97 -12.82
C GLY A 26 4.20 2.99 -12.82
N LEU A 27 3.31 3.05 -13.81
CA LEU A 27 2.25 4.07 -13.85
C LEU A 27 0.84 3.49 -14.00
N TYR A 28 -0.05 3.99 -13.16
CA TYR A 28 -1.47 3.68 -13.14
C TYR A 28 -2.28 4.97 -13.28
N ALA A 29 -3.25 4.97 -14.18
CA ALA A 29 -4.22 6.04 -14.36
C ALA A 29 -5.50 5.69 -13.59
N SER A 30 -5.79 6.48 -12.56
CA SER A 30 -7.02 6.49 -11.78
C SER A 30 -7.95 7.59 -12.30
N ILE A 31 -9.24 7.54 -11.96
CA ILE A 31 -10.17 8.65 -12.26
C ILE A 31 -9.77 9.96 -11.57
N LYS A 32 -8.96 9.89 -10.51
CA LYS A 32 -8.45 11.04 -9.74
C LYS A 32 -7.07 11.51 -10.21
N GLY A 33 -6.43 10.83 -11.15
CA GLY A 33 -5.13 11.22 -11.69
C GLY A 33 -4.15 10.07 -11.88
N LEU A 34 -2.87 10.42 -12.09
CA LEU A 34 -1.79 9.46 -12.31
C LEU A 34 -1.06 9.16 -11.01
N ILE A 35 -0.84 7.87 -10.74
CA ILE A 35 -0.09 7.41 -9.57
C ILE A 35 0.85 6.26 -9.92
N HIS A 36 1.79 5.96 -9.03
CA HIS A 36 2.63 4.78 -9.19
C HIS A 36 1.80 3.49 -9.09
N ALA A 37 2.00 2.56 -10.03
CA ALA A 37 1.27 1.30 -10.06
C ALA A 37 1.50 0.46 -8.79
N ASP A 38 2.71 0.47 -8.26
CA ASP A 38 3.07 -0.27 -7.03
C ASP A 38 2.41 0.34 -5.79
N VAL A 39 2.28 1.66 -5.74
CA VAL A 39 1.54 2.38 -4.69
C VAL A 39 0.04 2.03 -4.75
N ASN A 40 -0.54 1.98 -5.95
CA ASN A 40 -1.92 1.51 -6.12
C ASN A 40 -2.11 0.07 -5.59
N GLY A 41 -1.15 -0.81 -5.93
CA GLY A 41 -1.16 -2.20 -5.49
C GLY A 41 -1.09 -2.33 -3.97
N ALA A 42 -0.10 -1.70 -3.35
CA ALA A 42 0.10 -1.74 -1.89
C ALA A 42 -1.14 -1.23 -1.14
N ALA A 43 -1.71 -0.11 -1.57
CA ALA A 43 -2.90 0.46 -0.92
C ALA A 43 -4.16 -0.40 -1.13
N ASN A 44 -4.30 -1.09 -2.26
CA ASN A 44 -5.40 -2.05 -2.47
C ASN A 44 -5.23 -3.31 -1.62
N ILE A 45 -4.01 -3.81 -1.40
CA ILE A 45 -3.73 -4.90 -0.46
C ILE A 45 -4.12 -4.47 0.95
N MET A 46 -3.68 -3.28 1.37
CA MET A 46 -4.02 -2.72 2.69
C MET A 46 -5.54 -2.66 2.90
N ARG A 47 -6.31 -2.13 1.93
CA ARG A 47 -7.79 -2.13 1.97
C ARG A 47 -8.41 -3.52 2.07
N LYS A 48 -7.81 -4.53 1.44
CA LYS A 48 -8.33 -5.90 1.43
C LYS A 48 -8.15 -6.59 2.79
N VAL A 49 -7.01 -6.37 3.42
CA VAL A 49 -6.63 -7.05 4.67
C VAL A 49 -7.19 -6.30 5.88
N PHE A 50 -7.27 -4.99 5.82
CA PHE A 50 -7.66 -4.14 6.94
C PHE A 50 -8.83 -3.22 6.54
N PRO A 51 -10.09 -3.69 6.69
CA PRO A 51 -11.28 -2.96 6.25
C PRO A 51 -11.49 -1.62 6.96
N ASN A 52 -10.88 -1.41 8.13
CA ASN A 52 -11.04 -0.23 8.98
C ASN A 52 -9.82 0.72 8.97
N VAL A 53 -8.87 0.59 8.04
CA VAL A 53 -7.62 1.40 7.99
C VAL A 53 -7.84 2.91 8.12
N PHE A 54 -8.97 3.43 7.63
CA PHE A 54 -9.27 4.86 7.66
C PHE A 54 -10.37 5.24 8.67
N ALA A 55 -10.89 4.27 9.43
CA ALA A 55 -12.02 4.48 10.34
C ALA A 55 -11.59 5.05 11.71
N LYS A 56 -10.29 5.05 12.02
CA LYS A 56 -9.76 5.61 13.26
C LYS A 56 -8.73 6.69 12.93
N ASN A 57 -8.86 7.84 13.60
CA ASN A 57 -7.85 8.92 13.61
C ASN A 57 -6.60 8.51 14.42
N THR A 58 -6.18 7.25 14.32
CA THR A 58 -5.02 6.70 15.02
C THR A 58 -3.82 6.72 14.09
N ASP A 59 -2.63 6.99 14.63
CA ASP A 59 -1.37 7.11 13.90
C ASP A 59 -0.84 5.78 13.29
N GLY A 60 -1.73 4.81 13.04
CA GLY A 60 -1.38 3.47 12.60
C GLY A 60 -2.56 2.65 12.08
N ILE A 61 -2.25 1.47 11.54
CA ILE A 61 -3.21 0.49 11.03
C ILE A 61 -3.82 -0.27 12.22
N GLU A 62 -5.15 -0.25 12.35
CA GLU A 62 -5.88 -1.00 13.39
C GLU A 62 -5.49 -2.49 13.36
N GLY A 63 -5.03 -3.04 14.50
CA GLY A 63 -4.61 -4.44 14.65
C GLY A 63 -3.10 -4.69 14.51
N LEU A 64 -2.31 -3.69 14.12
CA LEU A 64 -0.85 -3.73 14.14
C LEU A 64 -0.25 -3.05 15.39
N ASP A 65 -1.11 -2.51 16.25
CA ASP A 65 -0.80 -1.84 17.52
C ASP A 65 -0.57 -2.81 18.70
N GLY A 66 -0.55 -4.12 18.45
CA GLY A 66 -0.27 -5.18 19.44
C GLY A 66 0.92 -6.08 19.07
N ASN A 67 1.09 -7.18 19.82
CA ASN A 67 2.16 -8.21 19.71
C ASN A 67 2.37 -8.84 18.30
N GLN A 68 1.61 -8.44 17.28
CA GLN A 68 1.75 -8.85 15.88
C GLN A 68 2.55 -7.85 15.02
N SER A 69 2.95 -6.69 15.57
CA SER A 69 3.92 -5.81 14.92
C SER A 69 5.32 -6.43 15.00
N VAL A 70 5.82 -6.91 13.86
CA VAL A 70 7.25 -7.17 13.72
C VAL A 70 7.92 -5.82 13.50
N ASN A 71 8.36 -5.18 14.59
CA ASN A 71 9.19 -3.98 14.53
C ASN A 71 10.54 -4.35 13.92
N VAL A 72 10.69 -4.19 12.61
CA VAL A 72 12.00 -4.23 11.96
C VAL A 72 12.68 -2.90 12.26
N SER A 73 13.50 -2.86 13.31
CA SER A 73 14.43 -1.76 13.53
C SER A 73 15.44 -1.80 12.38
N THR A 74 15.24 -0.94 11.38
CA THR A 74 16.29 -0.69 10.39
C THR A 74 17.29 0.26 11.05
N PRO A 75 18.53 -0.19 11.34
CA PRO A 75 19.55 0.73 11.82
C PRO A 75 19.87 1.71 10.69
N LEU A 76 19.59 2.99 10.95
CA LEU A 76 19.76 4.07 10.00
C LEU A 76 21.18 4.62 10.09
N VAL A 77 22.22 3.83 9.78
CA VAL A 77 23.59 4.38 9.71
C VAL A 77 24.47 3.64 8.69
N LEU A 78 24.79 4.31 7.58
CA LEU A 78 26.05 4.10 6.86
C LEU A 78 26.93 5.33 7.08
N SER A 79 27.61 5.39 8.22
CA SER A 79 28.68 6.36 8.44
C SER A 79 29.94 5.84 7.75
N ILE A 80 30.17 6.31 6.52
CA ILE A 80 31.45 6.10 5.84
C ILE A 80 32.48 6.92 6.61
N LEU A 81 33.24 6.27 7.49
CA LEU A 81 34.44 6.83 8.10
C LEU A 81 35.45 7.10 6.98
N LYS A 82 35.51 8.34 6.50
CA LYS A 82 36.68 8.82 5.77
C LYS A 82 37.85 8.82 6.75
N LYS A 83 38.83 7.94 6.56
CA LYS A 83 40.15 8.09 7.16
C LYS A 83 40.72 9.43 6.67
N SER A 84 40.87 10.40 7.56
CA SER A 84 41.80 11.50 7.32
C SER A 84 43.21 10.91 7.34
N GLY A 85 43.99 11.21 6.31
CA GLY A 85 45.45 11.20 6.42
C GLY A 85 45.93 12.31 7.34
#